data_AF-A0A0F9S4V0-F1
#
_entry.id   AF-A0A0F9S4V0-F1
#
_cell.length_a   1.000
_cell.length_b   1.000
_cell.length_c   1.000
_cell.angle_alpha   90.00
_cell.angle_beta   90.00
_cell.angle_gamma   90.00
#
_symmetry.space_group_name_H-M   'P 1'
#
loop_
_entity.id
_entity.type
_entity.pdbx_description
1 polymer ?
#
loop_
_entity_poly.entity_id
_entity_poly.type
_entity_poly.pdbx_seq_one_letter_code
_entity_poly.pdbx_strand_id
1 'polypeptide(L)'
;MLLPDGENNLTKRVVVVRELVAFLENIIRSPATSEVFFYLLEHGAATAWLLQVDLRMSEASSYRALKRLRKMDLLIDATKIRHQRDTRGGPRPAVWALLGTPPEVIAAAIRKHQRALSPKYRVAEKFVQDILEPHLNRDPSGRGITFNQIIRYSRGQTAPYRNRDIADLAVTILTMKGIKVWR
;
A
#
# COMPACT_ATOMS: atom_id res chain seq x y z
N MET A 1 -21.66 45.44 -14.51
CA MET A 1 -20.38 45.39 -15.25
C MET A 1 -19.37 46.22 -14.46
N LEU A 2 -18.62 45.57 -13.58
CA LEU A 2 -17.44 46.12 -12.92
C LEU A 2 -16.38 45.04 -13.09
N LEU A 3 -15.40 45.30 -13.95
CA LEU A 3 -14.17 44.51 -14.00
C LEU A 3 -13.15 45.24 -13.12
N PRO A 4 -12.94 44.83 -11.87
CA PRO A 4 -11.71 45.16 -11.16
C PRO A 4 -10.83 43.90 -10.99
N ASP A 5 -9.52 44.12 -11.12
CA ASP A 5 -8.42 43.36 -10.51
C ASP A 5 -7.88 42.10 -11.20
N GLY A 6 -7.43 42.24 -12.46
CA GLY A 6 -6.61 41.22 -13.13
C GLY A 6 -5.18 41.09 -12.57
N GLU A 7 -4.51 42.21 -12.27
CA GLU A 7 -3.11 42.22 -11.80
C GLU A 7 -2.96 41.76 -10.34
N ASN A 8 -3.88 42.17 -9.46
CA ASN A 8 -3.88 41.77 -8.05
C ASN A 8 -4.10 40.25 -7.87
N ASN A 9 -4.81 39.62 -8.82
CA ASN A 9 -5.03 38.17 -8.84
C ASN A 9 -3.79 37.42 -9.34
N LEU A 10 -3.10 37.94 -10.36
CA LEU A 10 -1.86 37.37 -10.87
C LEU A 10 -0.74 37.38 -9.82
N THR A 11 -0.51 38.51 -9.16
CA THR A 11 0.52 38.63 -8.11
C THR A 11 0.24 37.68 -6.94
N LYS A 12 -1.02 37.59 -6.49
CA LYS A 12 -1.42 36.62 -5.45
C LYS A 12 -1.21 35.17 -5.89
N ARG A 13 -1.55 34.82 -7.13
CA ARG A 13 -1.31 33.48 -7.69
C ARG A 13 0.19 33.14 -7.74
N VAL A 14 1.03 34.08 -8.16
CA VAL A 14 2.49 33.87 -8.21
C VAL A 14 3.06 33.62 -6.81
N VAL A 15 2.58 34.33 -5.78
CA VAL A 15 2.99 34.09 -4.39
C VAL A 15 2.59 32.69 -3.94
N VAL A 16 1.33 32.29 -4.15
CA VAL A 16 0.86 30.94 -3.79
C VAL A 16 1.65 29.84 -4.51
N VAL A 17 1.94 30.01 -5.80
CA VAL A 17 2.74 29.04 -6.56
C VAL A 17 4.16 28.97 -6.01
N ARG A 18 4.80 30.09 -5.67
CA ARG A 18 6.14 30.10 -5.06
C ARG A 18 6.16 29.38 -3.72
N GLU A 19 5.15 29.61 -2.87
CA GLU A 19 5.01 28.93 -1.59
C GLU A 19 4.83 27.42 -1.78
N LEU A 20 4.00 27.00 -2.75
CA LEU A 20 3.78 25.60 -3.07
C LEU A 20 5.04 24.92 -3.61
N VAL A 21 5.79 25.58 -4.48
CA VAL A 21 7.07 25.07 -5.00
C VAL A 21 8.07 24.92 -3.86
N ALA A 22 8.25 25.94 -3.02
CA ALA A 22 9.15 25.89 -1.87
C ALA A 22 8.74 24.78 -0.86
N PHE A 23 7.44 24.55 -0.69
CA PHE A 23 6.93 23.46 0.11
C PHE A 23 7.28 22.09 -0.47
N LEU A 24 7.07 21.89 -1.77
CA LEU A 24 7.43 20.65 -2.46
C LEU A 24 8.94 20.40 -2.44
N GLU A 25 9.76 21.43 -2.61
CA GLU A 25 11.22 21.34 -2.48
C GLU A 25 11.64 20.82 -1.10
N ASN A 26 10.96 21.24 -0.03
CA ASN A 26 11.24 20.78 1.32
C ASN A 26 10.95 19.28 1.54
N ILE A 27 9.98 18.73 0.81
CA ILE A 27 9.67 17.29 0.80
C ILE A 27 10.70 16.56 -0.05
N ILE A 28 10.95 17.04 -1.27
CA ILE A 28 11.79 16.39 -2.28
C ILE A 28 13.27 16.40 -1.89
N ARG A 29 13.72 17.37 -1.09
CA ARG A 29 15.10 17.47 -0.59
C ARG A 29 15.60 16.20 0.10
N SER A 30 14.72 15.42 0.73
CA SER A 30 15.09 14.16 1.38
C SER A 30 14.54 12.97 0.58
N PRO A 31 15.40 12.11 0.00
CA PRO A 31 14.95 10.96 -0.79
C PRO A 31 13.98 10.04 -0.05
N ALA A 32 14.29 9.70 1.21
CA ALA A 32 13.40 8.87 2.01
C ALA A 32 12.05 9.55 2.31
N THR A 33 12.03 10.88 2.45
CA THR A 33 10.79 11.61 2.73
C THR A 33 9.93 11.72 1.47
N SER A 34 10.55 11.96 0.32
CA SER A 34 9.87 12.04 -0.97
C SER A 34 9.31 10.70 -1.41
N GLU A 35 10.07 9.61 -1.28
CA GLU A 35 9.58 8.26 -1.57
C GLU A 35 8.36 7.89 -0.73
N VAL A 36 8.39 8.15 0.59
CA VAL A 36 7.24 7.91 1.47
C VAL A 36 6.06 8.80 1.09
N PHE A 37 6.31 10.06 0.73
CA PHE A 37 5.26 10.97 0.31
C PHE A 37 4.59 10.49 -0.99
N PHE A 38 5.36 10.11 -2.01
CA PHE A 38 4.82 9.60 -3.27
C PHE A 38 4.07 8.28 -3.07
N TYR A 39 4.60 7.37 -2.26
CA TYR A 39 3.90 6.14 -1.89
C TYR A 39 2.53 6.45 -1.27
N LEU A 40 2.47 7.42 -0.36
CA LEU A 40 1.23 7.84 0.29
C LEU A 40 0.28 8.57 -0.67
N LEU A 41 0.78 9.32 -1.66
CA LEU A 41 -0.09 9.91 -2.69
C LEU A 41 -0.77 8.84 -3.54
N GLU A 42 -0.07 7.74 -3.84
CA GLU A 42 -0.63 6.63 -4.60
C GLU A 42 -1.57 5.75 -3.76
N HIS A 43 -1.20 5.49 -2.51
CA HIS A 43 -1.88 4.49 -1.67
C HIS A 43 -2.83 5.11 -0.62
N GLY A 44 -2.75 6.41 -0.36
CA GLY A 44 -3.48 7.17 0.65
C GLY A 44 -3.03 6.93 2.10
N ALA A 45 -2.80 5.67 2.49
CA ALA A 45 -2.41 5.31 3.85
C ALA A 45 -1.39 4.16 3.90
N ALA A 46 -0.54 4.16 4.92
CA ALA A 46 0.50 3.15 5.13
C ALA A 46 0.85 2.97 6.60
N THR A 47 1.46 1.82 6.91
CA THR A 47 2.18 1.63 8.19
C THR A 47 3.68 1.72 7.93
N ALA A 48 4.47 1.99 8.97
CA ALA A 48 5.93 1.95 8.84
C ALA A 48 6.45 0.60 8.33
N TRP A 49 5.78 -0.51 8.64
CA TRP A 49 6.11 -1.84 8.11
C TRP A 49 5.88 -1.93 6.60
N LEU A 50 4.76 -1.42 6.10
CA LEU A 50 4.47 -1.44 4.65
C LEU A 50 5.51 -0.64 3.86
N LEU A 51 5.95 0.49 4.41
CA LEU A 51 7.03 1.28 3.79
C LEU A 51 8.34 0.48 3.75
N GLN A 52 8.70 -0.23 4.82
CA GLN A 52 9.91 -1.07 4.83
C GLN A 52 9.87 -2.16 3.77
N VAL A 53 8.73 -2.85 3.65
CA VAL A 53 8.59 -3.97 2.70
C VAL A 53 8.54 -3.47 1.26
N ASP A 54 7.69 -2.48 0.98
CA ASP A 54 7.41 -2.06 -0.38
C ASP A 54 8.50 -1.14 -0.94
N LEU A 55 9.07 -0.26 -0.11
CA LEU A 55 10.14 0.68 -0.52
C LEU A 55 11.54 0.19 -0.15
N ARG A 56 11.67 -1.00 0.46
CA ARG A 56 12.96 -1.58 0.91
C ARG A 56 13.78 -0.64 1.82
N MET A 57 13.08 0.19 2.60
CA MET A 57 13.72 1.14 3.52
C MET A 57 13.87 0.56 4.92
N SER A 58 14.82 1.09 5.69
CA SER A 58 14.98 0.71 7.10
C SER A 58 13.85 1.28 7.96
N GLU A 59 13.51 0.59 9.04
CA GLU A 59 12.49 1.04 10.00
C GLU A 59 12.72 2.47 10.50
N ALA A 60 13.98 2.79 10.85
CA ALA A 60 14.36 4.12 11.31
C ALA A 60 14.09 5.19 10.25
N SER A 61 14.42 4.91 8.99
CA SER A 61 14.15 5.82 7.86
C SER A 61 12.65 6.01 7.65
N SER A 62 11.85 4.93 7.67
CA SER A 62 10.38 5.02 7.55
C SER A 62 9.78 5.92 8.62
N TYR A 63 10.14 5.72 9.88
CA TYR A 63 9.61 6.54 10.98
C TYR A 63 10.10 7.99 10.92
N ARG A 64 11.35 8.25 10.51
CA ARG A 64 11.86 9.62 10.36
C ARG A 64 11.12 10.36 9.26
N ALA A 65 10.90 9.72 8.11
CA ALA A 65 10.14 10.28 6.99
C ALA A 65 8.69 10.59 7.40
N LEU A 66 7.99 9.63 8.02
CA LEU A 66 6.62 9.81 8.51
C LEU A 66 6.51 10.94 9.54
N LYS A 67 7.44 11.01 10.51
CA LYS A 67 7.48 12.10 11.49
C LYS A 67 7.72 13.45 10.83
N ARG A 68 8.57 13.52 9.79
CA ARG A 68 8.84 14.75 9.05
C ARG A 68 7.61 15.22 8.29
N LEU A 69 6.93 14.32 7.56
CA LEU A 69 5.69 14.63 6.85
C LEU A 69 4.55 15.01 7.81
N ARG A 70 4.46 14.37 8.97
CA ARG A 70 3.52 14.76 10.03
C ARG A 70 3.79 16.19 10.54
N LYS A 71 5.07 16.56 10.73
CA LYS A 71 5.45 17.93 11.14
C LYS A 71 5.12 18.99 10.07
N MET A 72 4.89 18.58 8.84
CA MET A 72 4.44 19.44 7.74
C MET A 72 2.91 19.45 7.59
N ASP A 73 2.18 18.87 8.56
CA ASP A 73 0.71 18.75 8.57
C ASP A 73 0.11 18.01 7.36
N LEU A 74 0.91 17.17 6.71
CA LEU A 74 0.45 16.33 5.59
C LEU A 74 -0.19 15.03 6.04
N LEU A 75 0.18 14.55 7.24
CA LEU A 75 -0.21 13.23 7.74
C LEU A 75 -0.95 13.30 9.07
N ILE A 76 -1.92 12.40 9.20
CA ILE A 76 -2.61 12.10 10.45
C ILE A 76 -2.23 10.71 10.96
N ASP A 77 -2.19 10.55 12.28
CA ASP A 77 -2.16 9.24 12.94
C ASP A 77 -3.59 8.70 12.96
N ALA A 78 -3.96 7.94 11.92
CA ALA A 78 -5.33 7.56 11.66
C ALA A 78 -5.84 6.53 12.66
N THR A 79 -5.04 5.49 12.92
CA THR A 79 -5.38 4.45 13.89
C THR A 79 -4.19 3.57 14.23
N LYS A 80 -4.28 2.85 15.36
CA LYS A 80 -3.31 1.84 15.76
C LYS A 80 -3.84 0.45 15.48
N ILE A 81 -3.02 -0.38 14.84
CA ILE A 81 -3.37 -1.78 14.58
C ILE A 81 -3.36 -2.55 15.89
N ARG A 82 -4.41 -3.33 16.12
CA ARG A 82 -4.52 -4.18 17.31
C ARG A 82 -3.43 -5.26 17.28
N HIS A 83 -2.86 -5.55 18.45
CA HIS A 83 -1.95 -6.69 18.60
C HIS A 83 -2.63 -7.98 18.17
N GLN A 84 -1.86 -8.86 17.55
CA GLN A 84 -2.25 -10.26 17.43
C GLN A 84 -2.25 -10.89 18.82
N ARG A 85 -3.18 -11.83 19.05
CA ARG A 85 -3.47 -12.44 20.36
C ARG A 85 -2.24 -13.03 21.05
N ASP A 86 -1.18 -13.36 20.30
CA ASP A 86 0.02 -14.04 20.80
C ASP A 86 1.29 -13.17 20.84
N THR A 87 1.20 -11.87 20.56
CA THR A 87 2.37 -10.97 20.60
C THR A 87 2.62 -10.43 22.01
N ARG A 88 3.74 -10.85 22.63
CA ARG A 88 4.17 -10.41 23.97
C ARG A 88 4.84 -9.03 23.92
N GLY A 89 4.03 -7.96 23.91
CA GLY A 89 4.49 -6.59 24.17
C GLY A 89 5.22 -5.90 23.01
N GLY A 90 5.11 -4.56 22.97
CA GLY A 90 5.71 -3.67 21.97
C GLY A 90 4.75 -2.54 21.57
N PRO A 91 5.25 -1.44 20.96
CA PRO A 91 4.38 -0.38 20.45
C PRO A 91 3.45 -0.91 19.34
N ARG A 92 2.17 -0.53 19.41
CA ARG A 92 1.23 -0.88 18.34
C ARG A 92 1.63 -0.19 17.03
N PRO A 93 1.67 -0.90 15.89
CA PRO A 93 1.89 -0.27 14.59
C PRO A 93 0.82 0.79 14.33
N ALA A 94 1.27 2.02 14.05
CA ALA A 94 0.40 3.12 13.67
C ALA A 94 0.18 3.13 12.14
N VAL A 95 -1.04 3.43 11.74
CA VAL A 95 -1.42 3.70 10.36
C VAL A 95 -1.38 5.20 10.15
N TRP A 96 -0.52 5.63 9.25
CA TRP A 96 -0.37 7.01 8.83
C TRP A 96 -1.15 7.20 7.54
N ALA A 97 -1.94 8.26 7.47
CA ALA A 97 -2.74 8.57 6.28
C ALA A 97 -2.55 10.03 5.88
N LEU A 98 -2.68 10.32 4.58
CA LEU A 98 -2.79 11.70 4.12
C LEU A 98 -4.04 12.36 4.69
N LEU A 99 -3.97 13.66 4.89
CA LEU A 99 -5.14 14.45 5.31
C LEU A 99 -6.29 14.27 4.31
N GLY A 100 -7.49 13.96 4.82
CA GLY A 100 -8.67 13.71 4.00
C GLY A 100 -8.77 12.31 3.38
N THR A 101 -7.84 11.39 3.71
CA THR A 101 -7.93 10.00 3.23
C THR A 101 -9.22 9.34 3.73
N PRO A 102 -10.02 8.72 2.84
CA PRO A 102 -11.29 8.12 3.24
C PRO A 102 -11.09 6.84 4.07
N PRO A 103 -12.03 6.48 4.96
CA PRO A 103 -11.89 5.34 5.88
C PRO A 103 -11.65 3.99 5.17
N GLU A 104 -12.17 3.81 3.97
CA GLU A 104 -12.04 2.58 3.17
C GLU A 104 -10.57 2.31 2.78
N VAL A 105 -9.84 3.38 2.46
CA VAL A 105 -8.41 3.33 2.10
C VAL A 105 -7.56 3.03 3.33
N ILE A 106 -7.88 3.62 4.48
CA ILE A 106 -7.25 3.29 5.76
C ILE A 106 -7.47 1.81 6.11
N ALA A 107 -8.71 1.31 5.95
CA ALA A 107 -9.03 -0.09 6.16
C ALA A 107 -8.28 -1.01 5.18
N ALA A 108 -8.07 -0.58 3.92
CA ALA A 108 -7.27 -1.31 2.95
C ALA A 108 -5.80 -1.42 3.37
N ALA A 109 -5.20 -0.33 3.87
CA ALA A 109 -3.84 -0.33 4.40
C ALA A 109 -3.68 -1.28 5.61
N ILE A 110 -4.66 -1.30 6.52
CA ILE A 110 -4.68 -2.25 7.65
C ILE A 110 -4.72 -3.70 7.15
N ARG A 111 -5.59 -4.02 6.18
CA ARG A 111 -5.66 -5.36 5.58
C ARG A 111 -4.33 -5.73 4.91
N LYS A 112 -3.71 -4.81 4.15
CA LYS A 112 -2.41 -5.02 3.51
C LYS A 112 -1.33 -5.33 4.55
N HIS A 113 -1.29 -4.57 5.65
CA HIS A 113 -0.37 -4.81 6.76
C HIS A 113 -0.57 -6.21 7.39
N GLN A 114 -1.81 -6.56 7.74
CA GLN A 114 -2.11 -7.88 8.35
C GLN A 114 -1.72 -9.04 7.44
N ARG A 115 -1.90 -8.88 6.12
CA ARG A 115 -1.50 -9.87 5.12
C ARG A 115 0.00 -10.01 5.01
N ALA A 116 0.73 -8.90 4.96
CA ALA A 116 2.19 -8.91 4.92
C ALA A 116 2.81 -9.64 6.13
N LEU A 117 2.17 -9.55 7.30
CA LEU A 117 2.59 -10.28 8.50
C LEU A 117 2.22 -11.76 8.46
N SER A 118 1.15 -12.16 7.77
CA SER A 118 0.68 -13.54 7.73
C SER A 118 1.61 -14.44 6.91
N PRO A 119 2.28 -15.43 7.52
CA PRO A 119 3.15 -16.36 6.79
C PRO A 119 2.38 -17.15 5.73
N LYS A 120 1.14 -17.55 6.02
CA LYS A 120 0.25 -18.23 5.06
C LYS A 120 -0.02 -17.36 3.84
N TYR A 121 -0.29 -16.07 4.05
CA TYR A 121 -0.53 -15.14 2.95
C TYR A 121 0.71 -14.93 2.10
N ARG A 122 1.89 -14.78 2.72
CA ARG A 122 3.17 -14.66 1.99
C ARG A 122 3.45 -15.87 1.10
N VAL A 123 3.17 -17.08 1.60
CA VAL A 123 3.29 -18.31 0.79
C VAL A 123 2.30 -18.30 -0.38
N ALA A 124 1.05 -17.91 -0.14
CA ALA A 124 0.04 -17.83 -1.19
C ALA A 124 0.34 -16.74 -2.24
N GLU A 125 0.85 -15.59 -1.82
CA GLU A 125 1.26 -14.50 -2.72
C GLU A 125 2.44 -14.92 -3.60
N LYS A 126 3.45 -15.56 -3.02
CA LYS A 126 4.56 -16.15 -3.77
C LYS A 126 4.07 -17.22 -4.76
N PHE A 127 3.13 -18.07 -4.36
CA PHE A 127 2.53 -19.05 -5.27
C PHE A 127 1.82 -18.38 -6.45
N VAL A 128 1.06 -17.30 -6.21
CA VAL A 128 0.42 -16.54 -7.29
C VAL A 128 1.45 -15.94 -8.23
N GLN A 129 2.48 -15.28 -7.70
CA GLN A 129 3.53 -14.62 -8.49
C GLN A 129 4.41 -15.60 -9.28
N ASP A 130 4.88 -16.67 -8.64
CA ASP A 130 5.86 -17.58 -9.24
C ASP A 130 5.22 -18.62 -10.18
N ILE A 131 3.97 -19.02 -9.91
CA ILE A 131 3.32 -20.11 -10.62
C ILE A 131 2.14 -19.61 -11.45
N LEU A 132 1.18 -18.92 -10.84
CA LEU A 132 -0.08 -18.60 -11.54
C LEU A 132 0.07 -17.47 -12.55
N GLU A 133 0.77 -16.39 -12.21
CA GLU A 133 0.97 -15.23 -13.10
C GLU A 133 1.67 -15.59 -14.41
N PRO A 134 2.79 -16.36 -14.42
CA PRO A 134 3.40 -16.82 -15.66
C PRO A 134 2.46 -17.66 -16.53
N HIS A 135 1.56 -18.45 -15.93
CA HIS A 135 0.57 -19.23 -16.66
C HIS A 135 -0.55 -18.36 -17.23
N LEU A 136 -1.04 -17.39 -16.47
CA LEU A 136 -2.09 -16.46 -16.89
C LEU A 136 -1.61 -15.54 -18.01
N ASN A 137 -0.37 -15.05 -17.93
CA ASN A 137 0.22 -14.18 -18.96
C ASN A 137 0.48 -14.92 -20.29
N ARG A 138 0.59 -16.25 -20.24
CA ARG A 138 0.78 -17.10 -21.44
C ARG A 138 -0.53 -17.45 -22.14
N ASP A 139 -1.68 -17.20 -21.52
CA ASP A 139 -3.00 -17.45 -22.11
C ASP A 139 -3.71 -16.11 -22.39
N PRO A 140 -3.56 -15.53 -23.60
CA PRO A 140 -4.17 -14.26 -23.96
C PRO A 140 -5.69 -14.35 -24.15
N SER A 141 -6.29 -15.53 -24.03
CA SER A 141 -7.73 -15.72 -24.24
C SER A 141 -8.61 -15.07 -23.17
N GLY A 142 -8.02 -14.53 -22.09
CA GLY A 142 -8.71 -13.76 -21.06
C GLY A 142 -9.71 -14.58 -20.24
N ARG A 143 -9.68 -15.91 -20.35
CA ARG A 143 -10.68 -16.80 -19.75
C ARG A 143 -10.58 -16.93 -18.23
N GLY A 144 -9.64 -16.24 -17.56
CA GLY A 144 -9.44 -16.39 -16.13
C GLY A 144 -8.96 -17.81 -15.77
N ILE A 145 -9.00 -18.17 -14.48
CA ILE A 145 -8.53 -19.48 -13.99
C ILE A 145 -9.60 -20.16 -13.16
N THR A 146 -9.68 -21.49 -13.19
CA THR A 146 -10.61 -22.25 -12.34
C THR A 146 -9.97 -22.63 -11.01
N PHE A 147 -10.77 -22.78 -9.96
CA PHE A 147 -10.31 -23.22 -8.65
C PHE A 147 -9.58 -24.58 -8.70
N ASN A 148 -10.09 -25.51 -9.51
CA ASN A 148 -9.47 -26.81 -9.72
C ASN A 148 -8.07 -26.71 -10.36
N GLN A 149 -7.87 -25.76 -11.28
CA GLN A 149 -6.53 -25.48 -11.83
C GLN A 149 -5.59 -24.95 -10.74
N ILE A 150 -6.05 -24.01 -9.92
CA ILE A 150 -5.26 -23.48 -8.78
C ILE A 150 -4.84 -24.61 -7.84
N ILE A 151 -5.78 -25.49 -7.45
CA ILE A 151 -5.48 -26.65 -6.61
C ILE A 151 -4.45 -27.57 -7.28
N ARG A 152 -4.59 -27.84 -8.59
CA ARG A 152 -3.64 -28.68 -9.33
C ARG A 152 -2.23 -28.08 -9.30
N TYR A 153 -2.10 -26.77 -9.50
CA TYR A 153 -0.81 -26.07 -9.41
C TYR A 153 -0.24 -26.07 -7.99
N SER A 154 -1.08 -25.99 -6.96
CA SER A 154 -0.63 -26.01 -5.56
C SER A 154 -0.07 -27.37 -5.10
N ARG A 155 -0.47 -28.49 -5.75
CA ARG A 155 0.01 -29.84 -5.39
C ARG A 155 1.51 -30.04 -5.58
N GLY A 156 2.16 -29.21 -6.40
CA GLY A 156 3.61 -29.24 -6.60
C GLY A 156 4.42 -28.46 -5.57
N GLN A 157 3.78 -27.72 -4.64
CA GLN A 157 4.49 -26.97 -3.62
C GLN A 157 4.62 -27.73 -2.31
N THR A 158 5.86 -27.85 -1.82
CA THR A 158 6.18 -28.20 -0.44
C THR A 158 6.01 -26.97 0.46
N ALA A 159 4.76 -26.64 0.80
CA ALA A 159 4.45 -25.62 1.80
C ALA A 159 4.05 -26.27 3.13
N PRO A 160 4.36 -25.66 4.28
CA PRO A 160 3.95 -26.16 5.61
C PRO A 160 2.44 -25.97 5.88
N TYR A 161 1.66 -25.58 4.86
CA TYR A 161 0.24 -25.25 4.97
C TYR A 161 -0.57 -26.13 4.02
N ARG A 162 -1.86 -26.32 4.36
CA ARG A 162 -2.76 -27.11 3.52
C ARG A 162 -2.94 -26.43 2.16
N ASN A 163 -2.84 -27.21 1.09
CA ASN A 163 -3.00 -26.72 -0.29
C ASN A 163 -4.32 -25.98 -0.51
N ARG A 164 -5.40 -26.41 0.16
CA ARG A 164 -6.70 -25.72 0.10
C ARG A 164 -6.64 -24.31 0.69
N ASP A 165 -6.00 -24.13 1.85
CA ASP A 165 -5.81 -22.81 2.46
C ASP A 165 -5.02 -21.88 1.53
N ILE A 166 -3.98 -22.40 0.88
CA ILE A 166 -3.15 -21.64 -0.08
C ILE A 166 -3.98 -21.27 -1.31
N ALA A 167 -4.76 -22.20 -1.85
CA ALA A 167 -5.63 -21.96 -3.00
C ALA A 167 -6.71 -20.91 -2.70
N ASP A 168 -7.37 -20.99 -1.54
CA ASP A 168 -8.39 -20.02 -1.13
C ASP A 168 -7.80 -18.60 -0.99
N LEU A 169 -6.59 -18.50 -0.44
CA LEU A 169 -5.84 -17.23 -0.39
C LEU A 169 -5.44 -16.75 -1.78
N ALA A 170 -4.99 -17.66 -2.66
CA ALA A 170 -4.65 -17.34 -4.04
C ALA A 170 -5.86 -16.80 -4.83
N VAL A 171 -7.05 -17.36 -4.63
CA VAL A 171 -8.30 -16.82 -5.20
C VAL A 171 -8.52 -15.38 -4.77
N THR A 172 -8.36 -15.11 -3.47
CA THR A 172 -8.52 -13.75 -2.91
C THR A 172 -7.53 -12.79 -3.55
N ILE A 173 -6.27 -13.19 -3.69
CA ILE A 173 -5.20 -12.38 -4.30
C ILE A 173 -5.50 -12.10 -5.78
N LEU A 174 -5.86 -13.13 -6.56
CA LEU A 174 -6.19 -13.00 -7.98
C LEU A 174 -7.40 -12.09 -8.21
N THR A 175 -8.45 -12.25 -7.41
CA THR A 175 -9.66 -11.41 -7.48
C THR A 175 -9.31 -9.94 -7.23
N MET A 176 -8.42 -9.67 -6.28
CA MET A 176 -7.94 -8.30 -6.03
C MET A 176 -7.11 -7.71 -7.16
N LYS A 177 -6.44 -8.55 -7.95
CA LYS A 177 -5.76 -8.15 -9.19
C LYS A 177 -6.70 -8.05 -10.40
N GLY A 178 -8.01 -8.20 -10.19
CA GLY A 178 -9.01 -8.17 -11.26
C GLY A 178 -9.07 -9.44 -12.11
N ILE A 179 -8.39 -10.51 -11.70
CA ILE A 179 -8.37 -11.79 -12.43
C ILE A 179 -9.57 -12.61 -12.00
N LYS A 180 -10.42 -12.97 -12.97
CA LYS A 180 -11.62 -13.78 -12.72
C LYS A 180 -11.24 -15.21 -12.35
N VAL A 181 -11.74 -15.68 -11.21
CA VAL A 181 -11.60 -17.08 -10.79
C VAL A 181 -12.95 -17.78 -10.88
N TRP A 182 -13.02 -18.84 -11.67
CA TRP A 182 -14.20 -19.69 -11.79
C TRP A 182 -14.18 -20.76 -10.70
N ARG A 183 -15.34 -21.01 -10.10
CA ARG A 183 -15.50 -22.08 -9.10
C ARG A 183 -15.75 -23.42 -9.77
#